data_AF-A0A939UPQ4-F1
#
_entry.id   AF-A0A939UPQ4-F1
#
_cell.length_a   1.000
_cell.length_b   1.000
_cell.length_c   1.000
_cell.angle_alpha   90.00
_cell.angle_beta   90.00
_cell.angle_gamma   90.00
#
_symmetry.space_group_name_H-M   'P 1'
#
loop_
_entity.id
_entity.type
_entity.pdbx_description
1 polymer ?
#
loop_
_entity_poly.entity_id
_entity_poly.type
_entity_poly.pdbx_seq_one_letter_code
_entity_poly.pdbx_strand_id
1 'polypeptide(L)'
;DPATCFRQDPLRLLRGARFASQLDFDPTPETLRGMAEAAGETALLSPDRKREELTRLLLTPDPRKGLRLLMDLGILEFIAPSLLPLKGCMAKPGIDVWEHTLQVVRGVPAAPDLRYAALFHDVSKPRVAVSGTDGSLSFPGHAAASAEMTAEALALLGMPGAESRNICRLIGEHNSFFKCSGDVEFRRLIHRNRDFLEDLLSLMEADKRSVVGGPERYADMMETCRALCSPALLREELSPLSGSDLRRLFGLTGRRAGAAKEYLRERVLEGLPDSGDRHAAERVIKRLIDEGTL
;
A
#
# COMPACT_ATOMS: atom_id res chain seq x y z
N ASP A 1 -40.48 11.39 -4.27
CA ASP A 1 -39.31 11.91 -4.98
C ASP A 1 -38.03 11.41 -4.30
N PRO A 2 -37.19 10.61 -4.97
CA PRO A 2 -35.93 10.12 -4.41
C PRO A 2 -34.99 11.22 -3.90
N ALA A 3 -34.89 12.36 -4.61
CA ALA A 3 -33.97 13.44 -4.23
C ALA A 3 -34.32 14.00 -2.84
N THR A 4 -35.61 14.18 -2.56
CA THR A 4 -36.10 14.60 -1.24
C THR A 4 -35.72 13.60 -0.13
N CYS A 5 -35.81 12.29 -0.40
CA CYS A 5 -35.40 11.27 0.57
C CYS A 5 -33.89 11.29 0.86
N PHE A 6 -33.05 11.61 -0.12
CA PHE A 6 -31.61 11.75 0.07
C PHE A 6 -31.24 13.04 0.81
N ARG A 7 -31.88 14.18 0.49
CA ARG A 7 -31.68 15.45 1.21
C ARG A 7 -31.99 15.34 2.71
N GLN A 8 -33.01 14.55 3.08
CA GLN A 8 -33.37 14.32 4.49
C GLN A 8 -32.34 13.49 5.28
N ASP A 9 -31.59 12.62 4.60
CA ASP A 9 -30.55 11.79 5.21
C ASP A 9 -29.45 11.49 4.17
N PRO A 10 -28.46 12.40 4.04
CA PRO A 10 -27.45 12.32 2.99
C PRO A 10 -26.59 11.06 3.06
N LEU A 11 -26.53 10.38 4.22
CA LEU A 11 -25.82 9.10 4.35
C LEU A 11 -26.41 8.03 3.42
N ARG A 12 -27.67 8.16 3.02
CA ARG A 12 -28.32 7.26 2.05
C ARG A 12 -27.65 7.27 0.67
N LEU A 13 -26.95 8.34 0.31
CA LEU A 13 -26.16 8.39 -0.93
C LEU A 13 -25.05 7.34 -0.90
N LEU A 14 -24.29 7.30 0.20
CA LEU A 14 -23.21 6.34 0.40
C LEU A 14 -23.73 4.92 0.62
N ARG A 15 -24.82 4.78 1.39
CA ARG A 15 -25.51 3.49 1.55
C ARG A 15 -26.02 2.95 0.23
N GLY A 16 -26.55 3.80 -0.65
CA GLY A 16 -27.01 3.42 -1.99
C GLY A 16 -25.89 2.80 -2.82
N ALA A 17 -24.75 3.48 -2.89
CA ALA A 17 -23.55 2.96 -3.57
C ALA A 17 -23.02 1.66 -2.94
N ARG A 18 -22.99 1.57 -1.60
CA ARG A 18 -22.62 0.35 -0.89
C ARG A 18 -23.58 -0.79 -1.19
N PHE A 19 -24.89 -0.57 -1.11
CA PHE A 19 -25.87 -1.61 -1.35
C PHE A 19 -25.83 -2.13 -2.79
N ALA A 20 -25.64 -1.24 -3.77
CA ALA A 20 -25.43 -1.65 -5.16
C ALA A 20 -24.25 -2.64 -5.30
N SER A 21 -23.17 -2.43 -4.55
CA SER A 21 -22.02 -3.35 -4.51
C SER A 21 -22.27 -4.61 -3.70
N GLN A 22 -22.87 -4.46 -2.52
CA GLN A 22 -23.07 -5.56 -1.57
C GLN A 22 -24.09 -6.58 -2.06
N LEU A 23 -25.14 -6.12 -2.72
CA LEU A 23 -26.26 -6.94 -3.18
C LEU A 23 -26.24 -7.17 -4.70
N ASP A 24 -25.22 -6.64 -5.38
CA ASP A 24 -25.05 -6.71 -6.84
C ASP A 24 -26.32 -6.38 -7.65
N PHE A 25 -26.89 -5.21 -7.40
CA PHE A 25 -28.00 -4.67 -8.20
C PHE A 25 -27.66 -3.30 -8.79
N ASP A 26 -28.44 -2.88 -9.77
CA ASP A 26 -28.33 -1.56 -10.38
C ASP A 26 -29.50 -0.67 -9.91
N PRO A 27 -29.23 0.48 -9.28
CA PRO A 27 -30.30 1.41 -8.90
C PRO A 27 -31.08 1.88 -10.14
N THR A 28 -32.39 2.11 -9.97
CA THR A 28 -33.22 2.59 -11.07
C THR A 28 -32.75 3.96 -11.57
N PRO A 29 -33.01 4.33 -12.84
CA PRO A 29 -32.68 5.66 -13.36
C PRO A 29 -33.22 6.81 -12.51
N GLU A 30 -34.42 6.67 -11.95
CA GLU A 30 -35.03 7.65 -11.04
C GLU A 30 -34.22 7.81 -9.76
N THR A 31 -33.71 6.71 -9.22
CA THR A 31 -32.87 6.70 -8.01
C THR A 31 -31.53 7.37 -8.30
N LEU A 32 -30.89 7.03 -9.42
CA LEU A 32 -29.62 7.62 -9.84
C LEU A 32 -29.73 9.13 -10.03
N ARG A 33 -30.79 9.62 -10.69
CA ARG A 33 -31.06 11.06 -10.82
C ARG A 33 -31.20 11.73 -9.46
N GLY A 34 -32.00 11.14 -8.57
CA GLY A 34 -32.15 11.69 -7.22
C GLY A 34 -30.87 11.68 -6.40
N MET A 35 -29.99 10.69 -6.58
CA MET A 35 -28.68 10.65 -5.94
C MET A 35 -27.76 11.75 -6.48
N ALA A 36 -27.72 11.95 -7.80
CA ALA A 36 -26.92 13.01 -8.44
C ALA A 36 -27.37 14.41 -8.01
N GLU A 37 -28.69 14.67 -8.01
CA GLU A 37 -29.26 15.95 -7.57
C GLU A 37 -28.96 16.28 -6.11
N ALA A 38 -28.83 15.26 -5.26
CA ALA A 38 -28.54 15.41 -3.84
C ALA A 38 -27.05 15.21 -3.50
N ALA A 39 -26.16 15.02 -4.48
CA ALA A 39 -24.76 14.66 -4.23
C ALA A 39 -24.04 15.65 -3.29
N GLY A 40 -24.31 16.95 -3.45
CA GLY A 40 -23.75 18.03 -2.63
C GLY A 40 -24.08 17.95 -1.15
N GLU A 41 -25.20 17.31 -0.78
CA GLU A 41 -25.61 17.13 0.61
C GLU A 41 -24.63 16.21 1.38
N THR A 42 -23.82 15.43 0.66
CA THR A 42 -22.73 14.63 1.24
C THR A 42 -21.76 15.52 2.04
N ALA A 43 -21.60 16.80 1.68
CA ALA A 43 -20.79 17.76 2.42
C ALA A 43 -21.23 17.93 3.88
N LEU A 44 -22.53 17.76 4.17
CA LEU A 44 -23.11 17.90 5.52
C LEU A 44 -22.75 16.74 6.46
N LEU A 45 -22.27 15.61 5.92
CA LEU A 45 -21.87 14.47 6.73
C LEU A 45 -20.54 14.75 7.44
N SER A 46 -20.47 14.39 8.73
CA SER A 46 -19.21 14.37 9.48
C SER A 46 -18.17 13.45 8.81
N PRO A 47 -16.87 13.74 8.95
CA PRO A 47 -15.79 12.86 8.48
C PRO A 47 -15.95 11.39 8.90
N ASP A 48 -16.32 11.12 10.16
CA ASP A 48 -16.50 9.76 10.67
C ASP A 48 -17.57 8.97 9.91
N ARG A 49 -18.75 9.59 9.69
CA ARG A 49 -19.84 8.96 8.92
C ARG A 49 -19.45 8.70 7.46
N LYS A 50 -18.68 9.61 6.83
CA LYS A 50 -18.13 9.40 5.48
C LYS A 50 -17.16 8.23 5.47
N ARG A 51 -16.21 8.19 6.41
CA ARG A 51 -15.21 7.14 6.56
C ARG A 51 -15.85 5.78 6.80
N GLU A 52 -16.77 5.68 7.76
CA GLU A 52 -17.44 4.43 8.12
C GLU A 52 -18.16 3.81 6.93
N GLU A 53 -18.91 4.62 6.18
CA GLU A 53 -19.68 4.11 5.05
C GLU A 53 -18.82 3.82 3.82
N LEU A 54 -17.76 4.62 3.58
CA LEU A 54 -16.74 4.30 2.56
C LEU A 54 -16.00 3.01 2.90
N THR A 55 -15.61 2.81 4.16
CA THR A 55 -14.95 1.58 4.62
C THR A 55 -15.85 0.38 4.38
N ARG A 56 -17.13 0.46 4.76
CA ARG A 56 -18.10 -0.62 4.51
C ARG A 56 -18.29 -0.91 3.03
N LEU A 57 -18.28 0.11 2.16
CA LEU A 57 -18.31 -0.07 0.71
C LEU A 57 -17.05 -0.82 0.24
N LEU A 58 -15.86 -0.40 0.67
CA LEU A 58 -14.59 -0.99 0.29
C LEU A 58 -14.46 -2.48 0.67
N LEU A 59 -15.12 -2.87 1.77
CA LEU A 59 -15.15 -4.23 2.29
C LEU A 59 -16.26 -5.12 1.68
N THR A 60 -17.05 -4.61 0.74
CA THR A 60 -17.98 -5.46 -0.02
C THR A 60 -17.22 -6.46 -0.91
N PRO A 61 -17.85 -7.59 -1.31
CA PRO A 61 -17.20 -8.58 -2.16
C PRO A 61 -16.64 -8.00 -3.47
N ASP A 62 -17.36 -7.05 -4.08
CA ASP A 62 -16.90 -6.28 -5.23
C ASP A 62 -17.28 -4.80 -5.09
N PRO A 63 -16.37 -3.92 -4.62
CA PRO A 63 -16.67 -2.51 -4.37
C PRO A 63 -16.72 -1.67 -5.64
N ARG A 64 -16.37 -2.23 -6.81
CA ARG A 64 -16.17 -1.46 -8.04
C ARG A 64 -17.44 -0.75 -8.46
N LYS A 65 -18.60 -1.42 -8.37
CA LYS A 65 -19.89 -0.84 -8.76
C LYS A 65 -20.20 0.41 -7.95
N GLY A 66 -20.09 0.32 -6.63
CA GLY A 66 -20.37 1.43 -5.72
C GLY A 66 -19.36 2.56 -5.85
N LEU A 67 -18.07 2.26 -5.97
CA LEU A 67 -17.05 3.28 -6.21
C LEU A 67 -17.31 4.02 -7.53
N ARG A 68 -17.69 3.29 -8.59
CA ARG A 68 -18.06 3.91 -9.87
C ARG A 68 -19.30 4.79 -9.75
N LEU A 69 -20.33 4.37 -9.01
CA LEU A 69 -21.48 5.22 -8.70
C LEU A 69 -21.08 6.49 -7.95
N LEU A 70 -20.20 6.41 -6.94
CA LEU A 70 -19.75 7.59 -6.21
C LEU A 70 -18.98 8.57 -7.12
N MET A 71 -18.19 8.05 -8.06
CA MET A 71 -17.48 8.85 -9.07
C MET A 71 -18.44 9.50 -10.06
N ASP A 72 -19.32 8.70 -10.68
CA ASP A 72 -20.19 9.14 -11.77
C ASP A 72 -21.29 10.10 -11.31
N LEU A 73 -21.74 9.98 -10.07
CA LEU A 73 -22.76 10.84 -9.47
C LEU A 73 -22.18 12.09 -8.79
N GLY A 74 -20.86 12.31 -8.86
CA GLY A 74 -20.20 13.47 -8.24
C GLY A 74 -20.11 13.42 -6.71
N ILE A 75 -20.42 12.29 -6.08
CA ILE A 75 -20.41 12.16 -4.62
C ILE A 75 -18.97 12.13 -4.08
N LEU A 76 -18.02 11.56 -4.84
CA LEU A 76 -16.61 11.49 -4.44
C LEU A 76 -15.98 12.87 -4.18
N GLU A 77 -16.48 13.94 -4.82
CA GLU A 77 -16.01 15.32 -4.62
C GLU A 77 -16.06 15.72 -3.14
N PHE A 78 -17.03 15.23 -2.39
CA PHE A 78 -17.26 15.59 -0.98
C PHE A 78 -16.61 14.61 0.02
N ILE A 79 -15.88 13.60 -0.47
CA ILE A 79 -15.30 12.52 0.34
C ILE A 79 -13.80 12.39 0.10
N ALA A 80 -13.40 12.25 -1.15
CA ALA A 80 -12.03 12.01 -1.57
C ALA A 80 -11.79 12.69 -2.94
N PRO A 81 -11.82 14.03 -3.00
CA PRO A 81 -11.71 14.77 -4.26
C PRO A 81 -10.38 14.50 -5.01
N SER A 82 -9.34 14.07 -4.29
CA SER A 82 -8.05 13.68 -4.89
C SER A 82 -8.15 12.48 -5.85
N LEU A 83 -9.23 11.69 -5.79
CA LEU A 83 -9.47 10.57 -6.72
C LEU A 83 -10.08 11.02 -8.05
N LEU A 84 -10.71 12.19 -8.12
CA LEU A 84 -11.40 12.66 -9.33
C LEU A 84 -10.46 12.75 -10.55
N PRO A 85 -9.22 13.27 -10.44
CA PRO A 85 -8.30 13.36 -11.57
C PRO A 85 -7.83 12.01 -12.12
N LEU A 86 -8.08 10.89 -11.42
CA LEU A 86 -7.73 9.57 -11.93
C LEU A 86 -8.59 9.20 -13.14
N LYS A 87 -9.85 9.65 -13.18
CA LYS A 87 -10.77 9.37 -14.28
C LYS A 87 -10.36 10.20 -15.51
N GLY A 88 -10.06 9.51 -16.61
CA GLY A 88 -9.55 10.08 -17.84
C GLY A 88 -8.02 10.19 -17.91
N CYS A 89 -7.30 9.87 -16.82
CA CYS A 89 -5.84 9.81 -16.84
C CYS A 89 -5.39 8.44 -17.37
N MET A 90 -4.59 8.41 -18.44
CA MET A 90 -4.12 7.17 -19.04
C MET A 90 -2.80 6.72 -18.39
N ALA A 91 -2.79 5.55 -17.74
CA ALA A 91 -1.58 4.93 -17.23
C ALA A 91 -0.70 4.37 -18.37
N LYS A 92 -1.36 3.85 -19.40
CA LYS A 92 -0.81 3.29 -20.65
C LYS A 92 -1.86 3.45 -21.76
N PRO A 93 -1.51 3.28 -23.04
CA PRO A 93 -2.52 3.25 -24.11
C PRO A 93 -3.67 2.29 -23.78
N GLY A 94 -4.88 2.83 -23.64
CA GLY A 94 -6.10 2.07 -23.34
C GLY A 94 -6.32 1.67 -21.88
N ILE A 95 -5.43 2.06 -20.95
CA ILE A 95 -5.58 1.77 -19.52
C ILE A 95 -5.78 3.08 -18.75
N ASP A 96 -7.02 3.34 -18.33
CA ASP A 96 -7.39 4.44 -17.46
C ASP A 96 -7.00 4.16 -16.00
N VAL A 97 -6.44 5.15 -15.29
CA VAL A 97 -5.95 5.00 -13.91
C VAL A 97 -7.08 4.70 -12.93
N TRP A 98 -8.26 5.32 -13.10
CA TRP A 98 -9.40 5.04 -12.23
C TRP A 98 -9.90 3.61 -12.42
N GLU A 99 -10.07 3.17 -13.67
CA GLU A 99 -10.50 1.81 -13.98
C GLU A 99 -9.50 0.75 -13.51
N HIS A 100 -8.19 1.02 -13.65
CA HIS A 100 -7.12 0.22 -13.06
C HIS A 100 -7.25 0.15 -11.54
N THR A 101 -7.39 1.30 -10.87
CA THR A 101 -7.55 1.39 -9.42
C THR A 101 -8.70 0.52 -8.92
N LEU A 102 -9.85 0.53 -9.62
CA LEU A 102 -10.98 -0.33 -9.29
C LEU A 102 -10.66 -1.83 -9.37
N GLN A 103 -9.85 -2.26 -10.35
CA GLN A 103 -9.39 -3.65 -10.41
C GLN A 103 -8.46 -3.99 -9.25
N VAL A 104 -7.52 -3.11 -8.89
CA VAL A 104 -6.60 -3.31 -7.77
C VAL A 104 -7.37 -3.41 -6.45
N VAL A 105 -8.33 -2.52 -6.20
CA VAL A 105 -9.18 -2.55 -5.01
C VAL A 105 -9.94 -3.87 -4.90
N ARG A 106 -10.49 -4.39 -6.00
CA ARG A 106 -11.14 -5.71 -5.99
C ARG A 106 -10.16 -6.86 -5.75
N GLY A 107 -8.95 -6.74 -6.29
CA GLY A 107 -7.94 -7.80 -6.30
C GLY A 107 -7.24 -8.05 -4.96
N VAL A 108 -7.26 -7.07 -4.04
CA VAL A 108 -6.67 -7.23 -2.71
C VAL A 108 -7.63 -7.86 -1.69
N PRO A 109 -7.14 -8.52 -0.63
CA PRO A 109 -7.95 -8.94 0.51
C PRO A 109 -8.89 -7.84 1.05
N ALA A 110 -10.01 -8.24 1.64
CA ALA A 110 -10.97 -7.32 2.27
C ALA A 110 -10.49 -6.88 3.67
N ALA A 111 -9.30 -6.28 3.73
CA ALA A 111 -8.76 -5.63 4.92
C ALA A 111 -8.85 -4.10 4.74
N PRO A 112 -9.33 -3.33 5.75
CA PRO A 112 -9.55 -1.89 5.59
C PRO A 112 -8.31 -1.13 5.09
N ASP A 113 -7.17 -1.25 5.79
CA ASP A 113 -5.93 -0.56 5.45
C ASP A 113 -5.48 -0.90 4.02
N LEU A 114 -5.57 -2.17 3.63
CA LEU A 114 -5.17 -2.62 2.31
C LEU A 114 -6.11 -2.13 1.20
N ARG A 115 -7.42 -2.07 1.46
CA ARG A 115 -8.41 -1.53 0.52
C ARG A 115 -8.25 -0.03 0.33
N TYR A 116 -7.93 0.71 1.40
CA TYR A 116 -7.55 2.12 1.28
C TYR A 116 -6.25 2.29 0.52
N ALA A 117 -5.23 1.48 0.82
CA ALA A 117 -3.96 1.52 0.08
C ALA A 117 -4.18 1.27 -1.41
N ALA A 118 -4.98 0.26 -1.78
CA ALA A 118 -5.35 -0.02 -3.16
C ALA A 118 -6.12 1.13 -3.83
N LEU A 119 -7.05 1.78 -3.12
CA LEU A 119 -7.83 2.90 -3.67
C LEU A 119 -6.95 4.12 -4.00
N PHE A 120 -5.89 4.34 -3.22
CA PHE A 120 -5.06 5.53 -3.34
C PHE A 120 -3.64 5.29 -3.88
N HIS A 121 -3.24 4.04 -4.17
CA HIS A 121 -1.84 3.71 -4.50
C HIS A 121 -1.23 4.55 -5.64
N ASP A 122 -2.07 4.95 -6.58
CA ASP A 122 -1.72 5.72 -7.78
C ASP A 122 -2.35 7.13 -7.83
N VAL A 123 -2.90 7.62 -6.72
CA VAL A 123 -3.65 8.89 -6.67
C VAL A 123 -2.86 10.09 -7.22
N SER A 124 -1.53 10.05 -7.15
CA SER A 124 -0.69 11.14 -7.65
C SER A 124 -0.31 11.02 -9.12
N LYS A 125 -0.62 9.92 -9.83
CA LYS A 125 -0.23 9.73 -11.24
C LYS A 125 -0.62 10.92 -12.13
N PRO A 126 -1.86 11.46 -12.07
CA PRO A 126 -2.23 12.63 -12.85
C PRO A 126 -1.36 13.86 -12.55
N ARG A 127 -0.92 14.03 -11.30
CA ARG A 127 -0.11 15.18 -10.85
C ARG A 127 1.35 15.07 -11.28
N VAL A 128 1.92 13.86 -11.33
CA VAL A 128 3.34 13.62 -11.65
C VAL A 128 3.58 13.11 -13.07
N ALA A 129 2.54 13.16 -13.91
CA ALA A 129 2.61 12.69 -15.29
C ALA A 129 3.61 13.52 -16.09
N VAL A 130 4.57 12.85 -16.72
CA VAL A 130 5.54 13.45 -17.64
C VAL A 130 5.38 12.80 -19.01
N SER A 131 5.13 13.63 -20.03
CA SER A 131 5.02 13.19 -21.42
C SER A 131 6.39 12.88 -22.02
N GLY A 132 6.54 11.67 -22.55
CA GLY A 132 7.65 11.24 -23.38
C GLY A 132 7.55 11.78 -24.81
N THR A 133 8.65 11.66 -25.56
CA THR A 133 8.75 12.12 -26.95
C THR A 133 7.87 11.33 -27.93
N ASP A 134 7.43 10.13 -27.54
CA ASP A 134 6.55 9.24 -28.29
C ASP A 134 5.07 9.36 -27.87
N GLY A 135 4.74 10.32 -26.99
CA GLY A 135 3.41 10.50 -26.42
C GLY A 135 3.07 9.54 -25.28
N SER A 136 4.01 8.69 -24.83
CA SER A 136 3.83 7.88 -23.63
C SER A 136 3.86 8.75 -22.36
N LEU A 137 3.21 8.30 -21.29
CA LEU A 137 3.28 8.95 -19.98
C LEU A 137 4.18 8.14 -19.05
N SER A 138 5.01 8.86 -18.30
CA SER A 138 5.80 8.31 -17.19
C SER A 138 5.42 8.99 -15.87
N PHE A 139 5.61 8.28 -14.77
CA PHE A 139 5.15 8.71 -13.44
C PHE A 139 6.27 8.60 -12.40
N PRO A 140 7.38 9.36 -12.55
CA PRO A 140 8.49 9.30 -11.62
C PRO A 140 8.05 9.70 -10.21
N GLY A 141 8.44 8.92 -9.21
CA GLY A 141 8.16 9.22 -7.80
C GLY A 141 6.69 9.09 -7.36
N HIS A 142 5.79 8.56 -8.20
CA HIS A 142 4.34 8.53 -7.88
C HIS A 142 4.02 7.82 -6.56
N ALA A 143 4.74 6.76 -6.16
CA ALA A 143 4.46 6.08 -4.90
C ALA A 143 4.61 7.00 -3.68
N ALA A 144 5.69 7.78 -3.63
CA ALA A 144 5.92 8.73 -2.53
C ALA A 144 4.87 9.86 -2.56
N ALA A 145 4.64 10.46 -3.73
CA ALA A 145 3.64 11.52 -3.89
C ALA A 145 2.20 11.04 -3.61
N SER A 146 1.88 9.78 -3.92
CA SER A 146 0.58 9.17 -3.62
C SER A 146 0.43 8.94 -2.12
N ALA A 147 1.48 8.51 -1.42
CA ALA A 147 1.46 8.39 0.04
C ALA A 147 1.21 9.74 0.73
N GLU A 148 1.83 10.82 0.25
CA GLU A 148 1.61 12.19 0.74
C GLU A 148 0.16 12.65 0.51
N MET A 149 -0.33 12.56 -0.72
CA MET A 149 -1.71 12.92 -1.06
C MET A 149 -2.75 12.08 -0.32
N THR A 150 -2.41 10.82 -0.02
CA THR A 150 -3.28 9.94 0.77
C THR A 150 -3.37 10.40 2.21
N ALA A 151 -2.26 10.83 2.82
CA ALA A 151 -2.28 11.34 4.19
C ALA A 151 -3.24 12.53 4.33
N GLU A 152 -3.22 13.45 3.36
CA GLU A 152 -4.15 14.58 3.28
C GLU A 152 -5.61 14.12 3.11
N ALA A 153 -5.87 13.19 2.18
CA ALA A 153 -7.21 12.67 1.93
C ALA A 153 -7.78 11.92 3.15
N LEU A 154 -6.96 11.13 3.83
CA LEU A 154 -7.35 10.40 5.04
C LEU A 154 -7.59 11.34 6.23
N ALA A 155 -6.86 12.46 6.32
CA ALA A 155 -7.10 13.49 7.32
C ALA A 155 -8.49 14.14 7.14
N LEU A 156 -8.92 14.39 5.90
CA LEU A 156 -10.28 14.88 5.60
C LEU A 156 -11.38 13.89 6.02
N LEU A 157 -11.05 12.60 6.07
CA LEU A 157 -11.92 11.53 6.57
C LEU A 157 -11.78 11.28 8.08
N GLY A 158 -10.98 12.07 8.79
CA GLY A 158 -10.73 11.90 10.22
C GLY A 158 -10.07 10.57 10.59
N MET A 159 -9.32 9.96 9.65
CA MET A 159 -8.67 8.67 9.86
C MET A 159 -7.68 8.72 11.05
N PRO A 160 -7.73 7.76 11.98
CA PRO A 160 -6.72 7.61 13.03
C PRO A 160 -5.29 7.61 12.50
N GLY A 161 -4.39 8.29 13.22
CA GLY A 161 -3.01 8.49 12.74
C GLY A 161 -2.21 7.20 12.58
N ALA A 162 -2.49 6.15 13.36
CA ALA A 162 -1.82 4.85 13.20
C ALA A 162 -2.23 4.14 11.91
N GLU A 163 -3.53 4.09 11.62
CA GLU A 163 -4.10 3.52 10.40
C GLU A 163 -3.63 4.29 9.16
N SER A 164 -3.69 5.62 9.20
CA SER A 164 -3.17 6.48 8.13
C SER A 164 -1.69 6.22 7.83
N ARG A 165 -0.85 6.08 8.87
CA ARG A 165 0.57 5.74 8.70
C ARG A 165 0.76 4.37 8.04
N ASN A 166 -0.02 3.36 8.40
CA ASN A 166 0.08 2.03 7.79
C ASN A 166 -0.30 2.07 6.31
N ILE A 167 -1.42 2.73 5.98
CA ILE A 167 -1.88 2.91 4.60
C ILE A 167 -0.81 3.64 3.76
N CYS A 168 -0.27 4.74 4.26
CA CYS A 168 0.77 5.50 3.56
C CYS A 168 2.07 4.70 3.39
N ARG A 169 2.44 3.83 4.34
CA ARG A 169 3.61 2.93 4.20
C ARG A 169 3.40 1.91 3.08
N LEU A 170 2.21 1.29 3.01
CA LEU A 170 1.86 0.37 1.91
C LEU A 170 1.97 1.07 0.56
N ILE A 171 1.38 2.26 0.43
CA ILE A 171 1.43 3.06 -0.81
C ILE A 171 2.85 3.49 -1.14
N GLY A 172 3.65 3.95 -0.18
CA GLY A 172 5.02 4.40 -0.45
C GLY A 172 5.94 3.29 -0.99
N GLU A 173 5.64 2.03 -0.65
CA GLU A 173 6.49 0.88 -0.98
C GLU A 173 5.94 0.01 -2.13
N HIS A 174 4.72 0.28 -2.63
CA HIS A 174 4.01 -0.60 -3.59
C HIS A 174 4.73 -0.82 -4.93
N ASN A 175 5.79 -0.07 -5.24
CA ASN A 175 6.60 -0.28 -6.44
C ASN A 175 8.09 -0.49 -6.15
N SER A 176 8.48 -0.60 -4.87
CA SER A 176 9.88 -0.65 -4.46
C SER A 176 10.62 -1.89 -4.94
N PHE A 177 9.94 -3.04 -5.07
CA PHE A 177 10.58 -4.26 -5.56
C PHE A 177 11.11 -4.13 -6.99
N PHE A 178 10.47 -3.32 -7.84
CA PHE A 178 10.94 -3.09 -9.22
C PHE A 178 12.21 -2.21 -9.28
N LYS A 179 12.61 -1.65 -8.15
CA LYS A 179 13.85 -0.87 -8.01
C LYS A 179 15.00 -1.72 -7.47
N CYS A 180 14.73 -2.95 -7.06
CA CYS A 180 15.76 -3.88 -6.59
C CYS A 180 16.48 -4.53 -7.77
N SER A 181 17.79 -4.66 -7.64
CA SER A 181 18.72 -5.18 -8.66
C SER A 181 19.48 -6.43 -8.21
N GLY A 182 19.30 -6.87 -6.96
CA GLY A 182 19.89 -8.12 -6.45
C GLY A 182 19.47 -8.46 -5.02
N ASP A 183 19.83 -9.66 -4.56
CA ASP A 183 19.35 -10.25 -3.31
C ASP A 183 19.48 -9.35 -2.08
N VAL A 184 20.58 -8.60 -1.96
CA VAL A 184 20.82 -7.72 -0.80
C VAL A 184 19.75 -6.63 -0.69
N GLU A 185 19.37 -6.03 -1.82
CA GLU A 185 18.33 -5.00 -1.86
C GLU A 185 16.96 -5.60 -1.56
N PHE A 186 16.68 -6.81 -2.06
CA PHE A 186 15.47 -7.56 -1.72
C PHE A 186 15.42 -7.89 -0.21
N ARG A 187 16.48 -8.40 0.40
CA ARG A 187 16.53 -8.70 1.85
C ARG A 187 16.33 -7.44 2.68
N ARG A 188 16.92 -6.31 2.26
CA ARG A 188 16.70 -5.00 2.90
C ARG A 188 15.25 -4.56 2.82
N LEU A 189 14.62 -4.72 1.66
CA LEU A 189 13.22 -4.37 1.44
C LEU A 189 12.28 -5.25 2.28
N ILE A 190 12.52 -6.57 2.30
CA ILE A 190 11.79 -7.54 3.13
C ILE A 190 11.87 -7.13 4.61
N HIS A 191 13.09 -6.92 5.13
CA HIS A 191 13.26 -6.59 6.54
C HIS A 191 12.66 -5.23 6.92
N ARG A 192 12.81 -4.20 6.08
CA ARG A 192 12.23 -2.86 6.32
C ARG A 192 10.69 -2.91 6.40
N ASN A 193 10.08 -3.80 5.62
CA ASN A 193 8.63 -3.94 5.50
C ASN A 193 8.08 -5.17 6.25
N ARG A 194 8.88 -5.81 7.11
CA ARG A 194 8.55 -7.09 7.77
C ARG A 194 7.19 -7.12 8.47
N ASP A 195 6.77 -6.00 9.07
CA ASP A 195 5.55 -5.92 9.87
C ASP A 195 4.28 -5.89 9.01
N PHE A 196 4.40 -5.63 7.71
CA PHE A 196 3.28 -5.51 6.76
C PHE A 196 3.58 -6.14 5.39
N LEU A 197 4.56 -7.05 5.34
CA LEU A 197 5.08 -7.60 4.09
C LEU A 197 3.99 -8.33 3.30
N GLU A 198 3.13 -9.10 3.97
CA GLU A 198 2.06 -9.84 3.31
C GLU A 198 1.04 -8.91 2.61
N ASP A 199 0.65 -7.83 3.28
CA ASP A 199 -0.24 -6.81 2.71
C ASP A 199 0.43 -6.07 1.55
N LEU A 200 1.72 -5.74 1.69
CA LEU A 200 2.50 -5.13 0.61
C LEU A 200 2.55 -6.03 -0.62
N LEU A 201 2.88 -7.32 -0.45
CA LEU A 201 2.92 -8.28 -1.55
C LEU A 201 1.55 -8.44 -2.22
N SER A 202 0.48 -8.46 -1.42
CA SER A 202 -0.90 -8.53 -1.92
C SER A 202 -1.29 -7.31 -2.75
N LEU A 203 -0.93 -6.10 -2.30
CA LEU A 203 -1.15 -4.86 -3.06
C LEU A 203 -0.42 -4.89 -4.41
N MET A 204 0.84 -5.32 -4.39
CA MET A 204 1.68 -5.40 -5.59
C MET A 204 1.18 -6.46 -6.57
N GLU A 205 0.64 -7.57 -6.06
CA GLU A 205 0.01 -8.62 -6.86
C GLU A 205 -1.18 -8.08 -7.63
N ALA A 206 -2.08 -7.41 -6.91
CA ALA A 206 -3.29 -6.84 -7.48
C ALA A 206 -2.95 -5.78 -8.54
N ASP A 207 -1.98 -4.90 -8.26
CA ASP A 207 -1.52 -3.84 -9.18
C ASP A 207 -0.89 -4.40 -10.47
N LYS A 208 -0.13 -5.52 -10.42
CA LYS A 208 0.39 -6.11 -11.65
C LYS A 208 -0.64 -6.92 -12.42
N ARG A 209 -1.49 -7.68 -11.74
CA ARG A 209 -2.53 -8.49 -12.39
C ARG A 209 -3.56 -7.65 -13.16
N SER A 210 -3.80 -6.41 -12.73
CA SER A 210 -4.71 -5.49 -13.43
C SER A 210 -4.13 -4.90 -14.73
N VAL A 211 -2.85 -5.14 -15.05
CA VAL A 211 -2.20 -4.69 -16.28
C VAL A 211 -1.95 -5.88 -17.22
N VAL A 212 -2.54 -5.85 -18.42
CA VAL A 212 -2.32 -6.87 -19.46
C VAL A 212 -0.83 -6.89 -19.87
N GLY A 213 -0.19 -8.07 -19.83
CA GLY A 213 1.19 -8.29 -20.30
C GLY A 213 2.31 -8.20 -19.25
N GLY A 214 2.00 -8.11 -17.95
CA GLY A 214 2.98 -8.08 -16.85
C GLY A 214 3.17 -9.33 -15.95
N PRO A 215 2.55 -10.51 -16.17
CA PRO A 215 2.53 -11.57 -15.16
C PRO A 215 3.88 -12.28 -14.93
N GLU A 216 4.73 -12.42 -15.94
CA GLU A 216 5.99 -13.19 -15.84
C GLU A 216 7.03 -12.52 -14.94
N ARG A 217 7.36 -11.24 -15.19
CA ARG A 217 8.28 -10.46 -14.33
C ARG A 217 7.81 -10.36 -12.88
N TYR A 218 6.50 -10.37 -12.65
CA TYR A 218 5.94 -10.37 -11.30
C TYR A 218 6.05 -11.76 -10.63
N ALA A 219 5.82 -12.84 -11.38
CA ALA A 219 6.02 -14.20 -10.88
C ALA A 219 7.46 -14.43 -10.43
N ASP A 220 8.43 -14.02 -11.24
CA ASP A 220 9.87 -14.10 -10.92
C ASP A 220 10.21 -13.29 -9.66
N MET A 221 9.64 -12.08 -9.54
CA MET A 221 9.81 -11.23 -8.36
C MET A 221 9.23 -11.89 -7.11
N MET A 222 8.04 -12.48 -7.19
CA MET A 222 7.42 -13.17 -6.07
C MET A 222 8.17 -14.44 -5.67
N GLU A 223 8.70 -15.17 -6.64
CA GLU A 223 9.58 -16.32 -6.38
C GLU A 223 10.85 -15.87 -5.66
N THR A 224 11.48 -14.79 -6.12
CA THR A 224 12.65 -14.18 -5.46
C THR A 224 12.32 -13.76 -4.03
N CYS A 225 11.19 -13.07 -3.81
CA CYS A 225 10.74 -12.70 -2.47
C CYS A 225 10.58 -13.91 -1.55
N ARG A 226 9.92 -14.98 -2.04
CA ARG A 226 9.71 -16.21 -1.25
C ARG A 226 11.02 -16.93 -0.97
N ALA A 227 11.93 -16.98 -1.93
CA ALA A 227 13.24 -17.62 -1.78
C ALA A 227 14.14 -16.88 -0.77
N LEU A 228 14.05 -15.55 -0.73
CA LEU A 228 14.88 -14.72 0.14
C LEU A 228 14.24 -14.45 1.51
N CYS A 229 12.91 -14.51 1.62
CA CYS A 229 12.21 -14.30 2.88
C CYS A 229 12.53 -15.43 3.85
N SER A 230 13.23 -15.10 4.94
CA SER A 230 13.56 -16.06 5.99
C SER A 230 13.04 -15.58 7.35
N PRO A 231 12.83 -16.49 8.32
CA PRO A 231 12.43 -16.10 9.68
C PRO A 231 13.39 -15.12 10.35
N ALA A 232 14.66 -15.07 9.93
CA ALA A 232 15.62 -14.08 10.44
C ALA A 232 15.37 -12.67 9.91
N LEU A 233 15.01 -12.51 8.63
CA LEU A 233 14.67 -11.20 8.06
C LEU A 233 13.39 -10.60 8.65
N LEU A 234 12.49 -11.46 9.14
CA LEU A 234 11.23 -11.05 9.75
C LEU A 234 11.35 -10.67 11.23
N ARG A 235 12.52 -10.84 11.86
CA ARG A 235 12.75 -10.38 13.24
C ARG A 235 12.90 -8.86 13.29
N GLU A 236 12.54 -8.27 14.42
CA GLU A 236 12.84 -6.86 14.70
C GLU A 236 14.34 -6.58 14.72
N GLU A 237 15.12 -7.49 15.33
CA GLU A 237 16.58 -7.42 15.38
C GLU A 237 17.19 -8.44 14.41
N LEU A 238 17.92 -7.93 13.40
CA LEU A 238 18.62 -8.76 12.41
C LEU A 238 19.88 -9.42 12.96
N SER A 239 20.58 -8.75 13.88
CA SER A 239 21.82 -9.30 14.45
C SER A 239 21.54 -10.63 15.16
N PRO A 240 22.18 -11.75 14.77
CA PRO A 240 21.98 -13.04 15.43
C PRO A 240 22.48 -13.06 16.88
N LEU A 241 23.32 -12.09 17.26
CA LEU A 241 23.84 -11.92 18.61
C LEU A 241 23.32 -10.61 19.21
N SER A 242 22.75 -10.70 20.41
CA SER A 242 22.36 -9.53 21.18
C SER A 242 23.58 -8.84 21.80
N GLY A 243 23.42 -7.60 22.26
CA GLY A 243 24.47 -6.92 23.03
C GLY A 243 24.87 -7.68 24.30
N SER A 244 23.90 -8.39 24.92
CA SER A 244 24.17 -9.24 26.08
C SER A 244 25.02 -10.48 25.72
N ASP A 245 24.80 -11.04 24.54
CA ASP A 245 25.59 -12.17 24.02
C ASP A 245 27.01 -11.74 23.72
N LEU A 246 27.19 -10.60 23.05
CA LEU A 246 28.50 -10.05 22.73
C LEU A 246 29.31 -9.73 23.99
N ARG A 247 28.66 -9.22 25.05
CA ARG A 247 29.29 -9.00 26.35
C ARG A 247 29.73 -10.32 27.00
N ARG A 248 28.82 -11.29 27.04
CA ARG A 248 29.05 -12.58 27.73
C ARG A 248 30.12 -13.42 27.05
N LEU A 249 30.09 -13.48 25.72
CA LEU A 249 30.95 -14.37 24.92
C LEU A 249 32.30 -13.74 24.57
N PHE A 250 32.34 -12.43 24.37
CA PHE A 250 33.51 -11.74 23.82
C PHE A 250 33.97 -10.53 24.65
N GLY A 251 33.30 -10.22 25.77
CA GLY A 251 33.63 -9.05 26.59
C GLY A 251 33.34 -7.70 25.93
N LEU A 252 32.65 -7.68 24.79
CA LEU A 252 32.37 -6.46 24.04
C LEU A 252 31.24 -5.65 24.71
N THR A 253 31.45 -4.34 24.87
CA THR A 253 30.45 -3.41 25.44
C THR A 253 30.42 -2.08 24.67
N GLY A 254 29.36 -1.30 24.89
CA GLY A 254 29.22 0.04 24.35
C GLY A 254 29.38 0.11 22.84
N ARG A 255 30.23 1.02 22.35
CA ARG A 255 30.46 1.24 20.91
C ARG A 255 30.93 -0.02 20.17
N ARG A 256 31.80 -0.84 20.77
CA ARG A 256 32.31 -2.07 20.13
C ARG A 256 31.22 -3.12 19.95
N ALA A 257 30.35 -3.29 20.95
CA ALA A 257 29.19 -4.16 20.82
C ALA A 257 28.20 -3.65 19.75
N GLY A 258 28.01 -2.32 19.67
CA GLY A 258 27.21 -1.70 18.60
C GLY A 258 27.77 -1.97 17.20
N ALA A 259 29.08 -1.77 17.01
CA ALA A 259 29.76 -2.04 15.75
C ALA A 259 29.67 -3.52 15.34
N ALA A 260 29.85 -4.45 16.29
CA ALA A 260 29.67 -5.88 16.04
C ALA A 260 28.25 -6.23 15.60
N LYS A 261 27.22 -5.67 16.27
CA LYS A 261 25.82 -5.88 15.88
C LYS A 261 25.54 -5.36 14.47
N GLU A 262 26.02 -4.16 14.16
CA GLU A 262 25.82 -3.55 12.84
C GLU A 262 26.52 -4.37 11.75
N TYR A 263 27.75 -4.82 12.01
CA TYR A 263 28.46 -5.71 11.09
C TYR A 263 27.68 -7.00 10.84
N LEU A 264 27.19 -7.67 11.89
CA LEU A 264 26.41 -8.90 11.75
C LEU A 264 25.09 -8.67 11.01
N ARG A 265 24.42 -7.54 11.26
CA ARG A 265 23.21 -7.13 10.54
C ARG A 265 23.47 -7.02 9.04
N GLU A 266 24.52 -6.30 8.64
CA GLU A 266 24.85 -6.11 7.23
C GLU A 266 25.22 -7.44 6.56
N ARG A 267 25.97 -8.29 7.25
CA ARG A 267 26.30 -9.62 6.76
C ARG A 267 25.03 -10.46 6.53
N VAL A 268 24.06 -10.44 7.46
CA VAL A 268 22.78 -11.16 7.29
C VAL A 268 22.02 -10.67 6.05
N LEU A 269 22.06 -9.37 5.75
CA LEU A 269 21.48 -8.80 4.53
C LEU A 269 22.23 -9.25 3.26
N GLU A 270 23.54 -9.46 3.35
CA GLU A 270 24.37 -10.09 2.31
C GLU A 270 24.14 -11.61 2.18
N GLY A 271 23.34 -12.21 3.07
CA GLY A 271 23.04 -13.64 3.08
C GLY A 271 24.03 -14.50 3.87
N LEU A 272 24.86 -13.89 4.72
CA LEU A 272 25.88 -14.60 5.50
C LEU A 272 25.94 -14.11 6.96
N PRO A 273 26.12 -14.98 7.97
CA PRO A 273 25.95 -16.42 7.90
C PRO A 273 24.51 -16.78 7.51
N ASP A 274 24.29 -18.06 7.18
CA ASP A 274 22.94 -18.54 6.86
C ASP A 274 21.95 -18.06 7.93
N SER A 275 20.86 -17.46 7.46
CA SER A 275 20.21 -16.33 8.13
C SER A 275 19.77 -16.68 9.57
N GLY A 276 20.53 -16.19 10.56
CA GLY A 276 20.29 -16.44 11.98
C GLY A 276 21.12 -17.56 12.62
N ASP A 277 22.09 -18.16 11.92
CA ASP A 277 23.07 -19.08 12.52
C ASP A 277 23.96 -18.32 13.51
N ARG A 278 23.60 -18.50 14.77
CA ARG A 278 24.28 -17.93 15.91
C ARG A 278 25.73 -18.42 16.03
N HIS A 279 26.00 -19.70 15.78
CA HIS A 279 27.36 -20.24 15.89
C HIS A 279 28.27 -19.67 14.81
N ALA A 280 27.73 -19.48 13.60
CA ALA A 280 28.47 -18.82 12.54
C ALA A 280 28.71 -17.33 12.84
N ALA A 281 27.74 -16.62 13.40
CA ALA A 281 27.93 -15.25 13.87
C ALA A 281 29.02 -15.14 14.94
N GLU A 282 29.07 -16.10 15.88
CA GLU A 282 30.13 -16.18 16.89
C GLU A 282 31.52 -16.37 16.28
N ARG A 283 31.65 -17.24 15.27
CA ARG A 283 32.92 -17.44 14.52
C ARG A 283 33.36 -16.17 13.80
N VAL A 284 32.43 -15.44 13.21
CA VAL A 284 32.70 -14.17 12.52
C VAL A 284 33.24 -13.13 13.51
N ILE A 285 32.57 -12.93 14.64
CA ILE A 285 33.03 -11.97 15.66
C ILE A 285 34.39 -12.36 16.24
N LYS A 286 34.60 -13.66 16.52
CA LYS A 286 35.90 -14.14 17.01
C LYS A 286 37.02 -13.78 16.04
N ARG A 287 36.82 -14.02 14.74
CA ARG A 287 37.81 -13.67 13.70
C ARG A 287 38.13 -12.17 13.69
N LEU A 288 37.12 -11.31 13.76
CA LEU A 288 37.33 -9.85 13.74
C LEU A 288 38.10 -9.37 14.96
N ILE A 289 37.89 -9.99 16.13
CA ILE A 289 38.67 -9.70 17.34
C ILE A 289 40.12 -10.15 17.15
N ASP A 290 40.33 -11.37 16.63
CA ASP A 290 41.68 -11.92 16.39
C ASP A 290 42.46 -11.09 15.36
N GLU A 291 41.77 -10.50 14.38
CA GLU A 291 42.33 -9.62 13.34
C GLU A 291 42.49 -8.15 13.80
N GLY A 292 41.97 -7.78 14.98
CA GLY A 292 42.04 -6.42 15.50
C GLY A 292 41.16 -5.40 14.74
N THR A 293 40.15 -5.86 14.01
CA THR A 293 39.28 -5.04 13.16
C THR A 293 37.98 -4.58 13.85
N LEU A 294 37.87 -4.82 15.17
CA LEU A 294 36.66 -4.58 15.98
C LEU A 294 36.95 -4.04 17.39
#